data_AF-A0A7C2WX09-F1
#
_entry.id   AF-A0A7C2WX09-F1
#
_cell.length_a   1.000
_cell.length_b   1.000
_cell.length_c   1.000
_cell.angle_alpha   90.00
_cell.angle_beta   90.00
_cell.angle_gamma   90.00
#
_symmetry.space_group_name_H-M   'P 1'
#
loop_
_entity.id
_entity.type
_entity.pdbx_description
1 polymer ?
#
loop_
_entity_poly.entity_id
_entity_poly.type
_entity_poly.pdbx_seq_one_letter_code
_entity_poly.pdbx_strand_id
1 'polypeptide(L)'
;RGTPRVALRLLRRVRDYAQVRADGCITRQVAKEALALLEIDDLGLDTADLSVLETIIEKYQGGPVGLQTIAASISEEPDTVMDVVEPYLLQLGFIDRTPQGRVATPSAYKHLGLEPPISPQQRLPDL
;
A
#
# COMPACT_ATOMS: atom_id res chain seq x y z
N ARG A 1 2.93 -6.45 -9.93
CA ARG A 1 4.06 -6.72 -8.99
C ARG A 1 4.58 -8.12 -9.26
N GLY A 2 5.85 -8.29 -9.63
CA GLY A 2 6.44 -9.61 -9.93
C GLY A 2 6.73 -10.47 -8.68
N THR A 3 6.08 -10.19 -7.54
CA THR A 3 6.41 -10.76 -6.23
C THR A 3 5.71 -12.11 -6.07
N PRO A 4 6.45 -13.24 -6.03
CA PRO A 4 5.84 -14.58 -5.97
C PRO A 4 4.96 -14.78 -4.73
N ARG A 5 5.33 -14.16 -3.60
CA ARG A 5 4.57 -14.21 -2.33
C ARG A 5 3.19 -13.57 -2.47
N VAL A 6 3.09 -12.42 -3.14
CA VAL A 6 1.82 -11.72 -3.38
C VAL A 6 0.94 -12.54 -4.31
N ALA A 7 1.51 -13.05 -5.40
CA ALA A 7 0.80 -13.93 -6.32
C ALA A 7 0.21 -15.17 -5.60
N LEU A 8 0.98 -15.79 -4.70
CA LEU A 8 0.51 -16.94 -3.93
C LEU A 8 -0.60 -16.56 -2.93
N ARG A 9 -0.51 -15.41 -2.26
CA ARG A 9 -1.56 -14.91 -1.36
C ARG A 9 -2.85 -14.64 -2.11
N LEU A 10 -2.77 -13.98 -3.27
CA LEU A 10 -3.92 -13.69 -4.13
C LEU A 10 -4.54 -14.97 -4.67
N LEU A 11 -3.73 -15.93 -5.13
CA LEU A 11 -4.22 -17.23 -5.60
C LEU A 11 -4.99 -17.98 -4.51
N ARG A 12 -4.51 -17.96 -3.26
CA ARG A 12 -5.24 -18.57 -2.13
C ARG A 12 -6.60 -17.91 -1.92
N ARG A 13 -6.67 -16.57 -1.92
CA ARG A 13 -7.94 -15.83 -1.82
C ARG A 13 -8.90 -16.13 -2.97
N VAL A 14 -8.40 -16.18 -4.21
CA VAL A 14 -9.19 -16.54 -5.39
C VAL A 14 -9.70 -17.98 -5.30
N ARG A 15 -8.87 -18.92 -4.83
CA ARG A 15 -9.27 -20.31 -4.59
C ARG A 15 -10.37 -20.40 -3.53
N ASP A 16 -10.20 -19.71 -2.40
CA ASP A 16 -11.17 -19.76 -1.30
C ASP A 16 -12.51 -19.15 -1.74
N TYR A 17 -12.49 -18.09 -2.55
CA TYR A 17 -13.69 -17.56 -3.21
C TYR A 17 -14.34 -18.59 -4.15
N ALA A 18 -13.56 -19.22 -5.02
CA ALA A 18 -14.06 -20.20 -5.99
C ALA A 18 -14.68 -21.42 -5.29
N GLN A 19 -14.11 -21.87 -4.18
CA GLN A 19 -14.66 -22.97 -3.38
C GLN A 19 -16.06 -22.67 -2.84
N VAL A 20 -16.35 -21.41 -2.50
CA VAL A 20 -17.64 -21.00 -1.91
C VAL A 20 -18.64 -20.56 -2.98
N ARG A 21 -18.18 -19.97 -4.08
CA ARG A 21 -19.03 -19.24 -5.04
C ARG A 21 -18.99 -19.76 -6.47
N ALA A 22 -18.10 -20.69 -6.80
CA ALA A 22 -17.89 -21.16 -8.18
C ALA A 22 -17.50 -22.65 -8.27
N ASP A 23 -18.07 -23.49 -7.41
CA ASP A 23 -17.86 -24.95 -7.40
C ASP A 23 -16.39 -25.40 -7.42
N GLY A 24 -15.51 -24.60 -6.81
CA GLY A 24 -14.06 -24.85 -6.78
C GLY A 24 -13.33 -24.60 -8.10
N CYS A 25 -14.01 -24.14 -9.16
CA CYS A 25 -13.41 -23.92 -10.47
C CYS A 25 -12.93 -22.47 -10.64
N ILE A 26 -11.62 -22.28 -10.77
CA ILE A 26 -11.03 -20.97 -11.05
C ILE A 26 -11.02 -20.72 -12.56
N THR A 27 -11.95 -19.88 -13.02
CA THR A 27 -11.95 -19.33 -14.39
C THR A 27 -11.44 -17.90 -14.40
N ARG A 28 -11.16 -17.35 -15.59
CA ARG A 28 -10.77 -15.93 -15.72
C ARG A 28 -11.81 -14.98 -15.13
N GLN A 29 -13.09 -15.29 -15.29
CA GLN A 29 -14.20 -14.48 -14.79
C GLN A 29 -14.26 -14.54 -13.26
N VAL A 30 -14.20 -15.75 -12.69
CA VAL A 30 -14.16 -15.96 -11.23
C VAL A 30 -12.96 -15.28 -10.58
N ALA A 31 -11.79 -15.36 -11.21
CA ALA A 31 -10.59 -14.68 -10.73
C ALA A 31 -10.77 -13.15 -10.73
N LYS A 32 -11.40 -12.58 -11.77
CA LYS A 32 -11.69 -11.14 -11.80
C LYS A 32 -12.67 -10.73 -10.71
N GLU A 33 -13.75 -11.47 -10.51
CA GLU A 33 -14.73 -11.19 -9.46
C GLU A 33 -14.12 -11.31 -8.06
N ALA A 34 -13.33 -12.35 -7.83
CA ALA A 34 -12.62 -12.54 -6.58
C ALA A 34 -11.62 -11.41 -6.33
N LEU A 35 -10.83 -11.00 -7.33
CA LEU A 35 -9.85 -9.90 -7.20
C LEU A 35 -10.53 -8.54 -7.03
N ALA A 36 -11.69 -8.31 -7.64
CA ALA A 36 -12.48 -7.09 -7.42
C ALA A 36 -12.93 -6.95 -5.96
N LEU A 37 -13.23 -8.07 -5.29
CA LEU A 37 -13.53 -8.10 -3.85
C LEU A 37 -12.31 -7.85 -2.96
N LEU A 38 -11.09 -7.93 -3.51
CA LEU A 38 -9.88 -7.67 -2.74
C LEU A 38 -9.49 -6.18 -2.72
N GLU A 39 -10.30 -5.32 -3.32
CA GLU A 39 -10.13 -3.86 -3.32
C GLU A 39 -8.71 -3.44 -3.73
N ILE A 40 -8.18 -4.12 -4.74
CA ILE A 40 -6.86 -3.83 -5.28
C ILE A 40 -7.02 -2.68 -6.28
N ASP A 41 -6.25 -1.61 -6.08
CA ASP A 41 -6.28 -0.44 -6.97
C ASP A 41 -5.60 -0.70 -8.33
N ASP A 42 -5.61 0.32 -9.20
CA ASP A 42 -4.99 0.27 -10.53
C ASP A 42 -3.45 0.09 -10.51
N LEU A 43 -2.79 0.43 -9.41
CA LEU A 43 -1.34 0.25 -9.18
C LEU A 43 -1.02 -1.08 -8.46
N GLY A 44 -2.05 -1.88 -8.18
CA GLY A 44 -1.96 -3.15 -7.49
C GLY A 44 -1.86 -3.05 -5.97
N LEU A 45 -2.11 -1.88 -5.37
CA LEU A 45 -2.12 -1.63 -3.93
C LEU A 45 -3.35 -2.27 -3.33
N ASP A 46 -3.14 -3.04 -2.28
CA ASP A 46 -4.23 -3.60 -1.49
C ASP A 46 -4.55 -2.72 -0.28
N THR A 47 -5.53 -3.14 0.51
CA THR A 47 -5.96 -2.43 1.72
C THR A 47 -4.82 -2.17 2.71
N ALA A 48 -3.85 -3.08 2.83
CA ALA A 48 -2.74 -2.92 3.77
C ALA A 48 -1.75 -1.86 3.27
N ASP A 49 -1.46 -1.86 1.96
CA ASP A 49 -0.65 -0.81 1.34
C ASP A 49 -1.29 0.58 1.53
N LEU A 50 -2.60 0.69 1.23
CA LEU A 50 -3.35 1.95 1.40
C LEU A 50 -3.39 2.39 2.86
N SER A 51 -3.63 1.46 3.79
CA SER A 51 -3.67 1.75 5.23
C SER A 51 -2.33 2.29 5.74
N VAL A 52 -1.20 1.82 5.21
CA VAL A 52 0.13 2.39 5.53
C VAL A 52 0.23 3.83 5.03
N LEU A 53 -0.14 4.10 3.78
CA LEU A 53 -0.07 5.45 3.21
C LEU A 53 -0.99 6.43 3.95
N GLU A 54 -2.25 6.05 4.17
CA GLU A 54 -3.23 6.84 4.94
C GLU A 54 -2.76 7.09 6.37
N THR A 55 -2.17 6.09 7.03
CA THR A 55 -1.61 6.26 8.36
C THR A 55 -0.50 7.32 8.35
N ILE A 56 0.47 7.22 7.44
CA ILE A 56 1.57 8.19 7.37
C ILE A 56 1.04 9.59 7.04
N ILE A 57 0.13 9.70 6.07
CA ILE A 57 -0.35 10.98 5.53
C ILE A 57 -1.35 11.65 6.47
N GLU A 58 -2.41 10.95 6.90
CA GLU A 58 -3.50 11.54 7.65
C GLU A 58 -3.23 11.58 9.15
N LYS A 59 -2.75 10.47 9.73
CA LYS A 59 -2.51 10.40 11.19
C LYS A 59 -1.21 11.08 11.59
N TYR A 60 -0.18 11.00 10.75
CA TYR A 60 1.16 11.53 11.04
C TYR A 60 1.57 12.70 10.13
N GLN A 61 0.62 13.29 9.40
CA GLN A 61 0.84 14.51 8.60
C GLN A 61 1.99 14.41 7.59
N GLY A 62 2.22 13.21 7.04
CA GLY A 62 3.31 12.91 6.11
C GLY A 62 4.57 12.31 6.75
N GLY A 63 4.63 12.20 8.08
CA GLY A 63 5.77 11.64 8.81
C GLY A 63 6.79 12.70 9.28
N PRO A 64 7.97 12.29 9.78
CA PRO A 64 8.46 10.93 9.88
C PRO A 64 7.77 10.11 10.98
N VAL A 65 7.44 8.84 10.68
CA VAL A 65 6.83 7.91 11.64
C VAL A 65 7.57 6.56 11.70
N GLY A 66 7.76 6.02 12.90
CA GLY A 66 8.46 4.75 13.11
C GLY A 66 7.65 3.53 12.62
N LEU A 67 8.35 2.47 12.20
CA LEU A 67 7.71 1.23 11.71
C LEU A 67 6.74 0.63 12.74
N GLN A 68 7.18 0.56 14.00
CA GLN A 68 6.38 0.03 15.11
C GLN A 68 5.06 0.79 15.25
N THR A 69 5.11 2.12 15.10
CA THR A 69 3.96 3.00 15.20
C THR A 69 3.00 2.84 14.02
N ILE A 70 3.53 2.70 12.79
CA ILE A 70 2.71 2.38 11.61
C ILE A 70 2.00 1.05 11.82
N ALA A 71 2.76 0.00 12.15
CA ALA A 71 2.26 -1.37 12.32
C ALA A 71 1.16 -1.43 13.39
N ALA A 72 1.38 -0.80 14.55
CA ALA A 72 0.38 -0.69 15.60
C ALA A 72 -0.89 0.07 15.14
N SER A 73 -0.75 1.10 14.31
CA SER A 73 -1.87 1.91 13.83
C SER A 73 -2.79 1.19 12.84
N ILE A 74 -2.28 0.14 12.20
CA ILE A 74 -3.02 -0.68 11.23
C ILE A 74 -3.26 -2.11 11.73
N SER A 75 -2.98 -2.38 13.01
CA SER A 75 -3.10 -3.71 13.64
C SER A 75 -2.32 -4.83 12.91
N GLU A 76 -1.13 -4.51 12.40
CA GLU A 76 -0.24 -5.46 11.73
C GLU A 76 1.07 -5.68 12.47
N GLU A 77 1.78 -6.75 12.12
CA GLU A 77 3.14 -6.97 12.62
C GLU A 77 4.16 -6.08 11.89
N PRO A 78 5.14 -5.50 12.60
CA PRO A 78 6.20 -4.67 12.00
C PRO A 78 6.94 -5.36 10.85
N ASP A 79 7.23 -6.65 11.00
CA ASP A 79 7.94 -7.44 9.99
C ASP A 79 7.08 -7.62 8.73
N THR A 80 5.76 -7.80 8.89
CA THR A 80 4.82 -7.82 7.74
C THR A 80 4.86 -6.51 6.98
N VAL A 81 4.82 -5.37 7.68
CA VAL A 81 4.90 -4.05 7.03
C VAL A 81 6.25 -3.90 6.32
N MET A 82 7.36 -4.28 6.95
CA MET A 82 8.72 -4.13 6.40
C MET A 82 8.99 -5.05 5.19
N ASP A 83 8.54 -6.29 5.24
CA ASP A 83 8.91 -7.34 4.28
C ASP A 83 7.90 -7.52 3.15
N VAL A 84 6.66 -7.04 3.33
CA VAL A 84 5.57 -7.25 2.36
C VAL A 84 5.11 -5.95 1.75
N VAL A 85 4.88 -4.91 2.56
CA VAL A 85 4.25 -3.66 2.12
C VAL A 85 5.29 -2.64 1.67
N GLU A 86 6.22 -2.31 2.56
CA GLU A 86 7.23 -1.27 2.38
C GLU A 86 8.04 -1.40 1.07
N PRO A 87 8.50 -2.60 0.64
CA PRO A 87 9.35 -2.72 -0.55
C PRO A 87 8.67 -2.20 -1.81
N TYR A 88 7.36 -2.39 -1.95
CA TYR A 88 6.65 -1.93 -3.14
C TYR A 88 6.27 -0.45 -3.05
N LEU A 89 5.90 0.06 -1.87
CA LEU A 89 5.67 1.48 -1.67
C LEU A 89 6.95 2.31 -1.93
N LEU A 90 8.12 1.80 -1.53
CA LEU A 90 9.42 2.37 -1.86
C LEU A 90 9.69 2.32 -3.36
N GLN A 91 9.40 1.18 -4.01
CA GLN A 91 9.59 1.03 -5.46
C GLN A 91 8.72 1.98 -6.28
N LEU A 92 7.48 2.24 -5.85
CA LEU A 92 6.62 3.25 -6.46
C LEU A 92 7.03 4.69 -6.13
N GLY A 93 7.95 4.88 -5.18
CA GLY A 93 8.35 6.20 -4.69
C GLY A 93 7.22 6.88 -3.92
N PHE A 94 6.38 6.13 -3.21
CA PHE A 94 5.28 6.65 -2.40
C PHE A 94 5.70 6.96 -0.95
N ILE A 95 6.74 6.29 -0.47
CA ILE A 95 7.34 6.56 0.82
C ILE A 95 8.87 6.62 0.68
N ASP A 96 9.51 7.33 1.60
CA ASP A 96 10.95 7.36 1.79
C ASP A 96 11.33 6.86 3.18
N ARG A 97 12.48 6.18 3.29
CA ARG A 97 13.10 5.81 4.56
C ARG A 97 14.06 6.91 5.01
N THR A 98 13.86 7.38 6.24
CA THR A 98 14.77 8.31 6.91
C THR A 98 15.26 7.70 8.24
N PRO A 99 16.35 8.21 8.84
CA PRO A 99 16.78 7.77 10.17
C PRO A 99 15.71 7.96 11.26
N GLN A 100 14.78 8.90 11.05
CA GLN A 100 13.71 9.23 12.00
C GLN A 100 12.43 8.41 11.78
N GLY A 101 12.28 7.76 10.62
CA GLY A 101 11.06 7.03 10.27
C GLY A 101 10.75 7.06 8.77
N ARG A 102 9.52 6.69 8.42
CA ARG A 102 8.99 6.71 7.05
C ARG A 102 8.28 8.02 6.82
N VAL A 103 8.46 8.57 5.62
CA VAL A 103 7.86 9.84 5.19
C VAL A 103 7.09 9.58 3.90
N ALA A 104 5.90 10.15 3.74
CA ALA A 104 5.13 10.05 2.50
C ALA A 104 5.65 11.07 1.48
N THR A 105 5.79 10.66 0.23
CA THR A 105 6.22 11.54 -0.87
C THR A 105 5.01 12.25 -1.49
N PRO A 106 5.21 13.34 -2.25
CA PRO A 106 4.12 13.99 -2.98
C PRO A 106 3.34 13.06 -3.92
N SER A 107 3.98 12.01 -4.44
CA SER A 107 3.33 11.00 -5.29
C SER A 107 2.27 10.21 -4.54
N ALA A 108 2.49 9.91 -3.25
CA ALA A 108 1.51 9.22 -2.42
C ALA A 108 0.28 10.10 -2.15
N TYR A 109 0.48 11.40 -1.86
CA TYR A 109 -0.64 12.35 -1.72
C TYR A 109 -1.49 12.40 -2.99
N LYS A 110 -0.84 12.57 -4.15
CA LYS A 110 -1.53 12.60 -5.44
C LYS A 110 -2.30 11.31 -5.70
N HIS A 111 -1.74 10.16 -5.33
CA HIS A 111 -2.39 8.87 -5.49
C HIS A 111 -3.66 8.74 -4.65
N LEU A 112 -3.65 9.23 -3.40
CA LEU A 112 -4.83 9.29 -2.54
C LEU A 112 -5.79 10.45 -2.87
N GLY A 113 -5.50 11.26 -3.90
CA GLY A 113 -6.30 12.44 -4.25
C GLY A 113 -6.19 13.59 -3.24
N LEU A 114 -5.12 13.63 -2.46
CA LEU A 114 -4.84 14.64 -1.44
C LEU A 114 -3.81 15.68 -1.93
N GLU A 115 -3.85 16.88 -1.36
CA GLU A 115 -2.84 17.91 -1.60
C GLU A 115 -1.61 17.67 -0.69
N PRO A 116 -0.39 17.61 -1.25
CA PRO A 116 0.81 17.49 -0.44
C PRO A 116 1.06 18.77 0.37
N PRO A 117 1.62 18.68 1.58
CA PRO A 117 2.04 19.85 2.33
C PRO A 117 3.06 20.65 1.51
N ILE A 118 2.88 21.97 1.46
CA ILE A 118 3.77 22.86 0.70
C ILE A 118 5.16 22.80 1.33
N SER A 119 6.10 22.12 0.67
CA SER A 119 7.49 22.09 1.11
C SER A 119 8.11 23.49 0.98
N PRO A 120 8.80 24.01 2.01
CA PRO A 120 9.48 25.31 1.95
C PRO A 120 10.51 25.42 0.81
N GLN A 121 11.00 24.29 0.29
CA GLN A 121 11.96 24.20 -0.81
C GLN A 121 11.37 24.51 -2.20
N GLN A 122 10.04 24.61 -2.36
CA GLN A 122 9.40 25.04 -3.62
C GLN A 122 9.30 26.58 -3.75
N ARG A 123 9.88 27.35 -2.82
CA ARG A 123 9.86 28.84 -2.82
C ARG A 123 11.08 29.53 -3.45
N LEU A 124 11.93 28.85 -4.21
CA LEU A 124 12.86 29.54 -5.10
C LEU A 124 12.36 29.46 -6.55
N PRO A 125 11.64 30.47 -7.06
CA PRO A 125 11.74 30.78 -8.48
C PRO A 125 13.16 31.30 -8.75
N ASP A 126 13.76 30.76 -9.81
CA ASP A 126 15.10 31.08 -10.30
C ASP A 126 15.37 32.60 -10.32
N LEU A 127 16.52 33.00 -9.77
CA LEU A 127 17.11 34.35 -9.95
C LEU A 127 17.89 34.42 -11.26
#